data_AF-A0A448X8B9-F1
#
_entry.id   AF-A0A448X8B9-F1
#
_cell.length_a   1.000
_cell.length_b   1.000
_cell.length_c   1.000
_cell.angle_alpha   90.00
_cell.angle_beta   90.00
_cell.angle_gamma   90.00
#
_symmetry.space_group_name_H-M   'P 1'
#
loop_
_entity.id
_entity.type
_entity.pdbx_description
1 polymer ?
#
loop_
_entity_poly.entity_id
_entity_poly.type
_entity_poly.pdbx_seq_one_letter_code
_entity_poly.pdbx_strand_id
1 'polypeptide(L)' 'MAGDLKNGRTVHSLARLLCLYNVTLRYVPYQADLAMPKEIVEYVAKHGIRQEVFTR' A
#
# COMPACT_ATOMS: atom_id res chain seq x y z
N MET A 1 2.32 3.21 5.47
CA MET A 1 0.86 3.43 5.54
C MET A 1 0.31 2.52 6.62
N ALA A 2 -0.44 3.05 7.58
CA ALA A 2 -0.95 2.33 8.74
C ALA A 2 -2.43 2.61 8.96
N GLY A 3 -3.20 1.62 9.42
CA GLY A 3 -4.64 1.75 9.70
C GLY A 3 -5.53 0.97 8.72
N ASP A 4 -6.65 1.56 8.31
CA ASP A 4 -7.56 0.98 7.31
C ASP A 4 -7.01 1.24 5.89
N LEU A 5 -6.33 0.22 5.34
CA LEU A 5 -5.78 0.28 4.00
C LEU A 5 -6.79 -0.17 2.95
N LYS A 6 -7.88 -0.83 3.33
CA LYS A 6 -8.92 -1.32 2.42
C LYS A 6 -9.82 -0.19 1.93
N ASN A 7 -10.31 0.64 2.85
CA ASN A 7 -11.23 1.74 2.50
C ASN A 7 -10.53 3.10 2.36
N GLY A 8 -9.23 3.18 2.66
CA GLY A 8 -8.44 4.41 2.62
C GLY A 8 -8.19 4.93 1.19
N ARG A 9 -9.20 5.50 0.52
CA ARG A 9 -9.09 6.02 -0.87
C ARG A 9 -7.96 7.05 -1.03
N THR A 10 -7.69 7.85 0.01
CA THR A 10 -6.56 8.80 0.02
C THR A 10 -5.21 8.09 0.02
N VAL A 11 -5.09 7.00 0.78
CA VAL A 11 -3.90 6.13 0.85
C VAL A 11 -3.67 5.44 -0.50
N HIS A 12 -4.75 5.06 -1.20
CA HIS A 12 -4.67 4.46 -2.53
C HIS A 12 -4.10 5.45 -3.56
N SER A 13 -4.65 6.66 -3.62
CA SER A 13 -4.15 7.73 -4.51
C SER A 13 -2.71 8.11 -4.17
N LEU A 14 -2.38 8.20 -2.89
CA LEU A 14 -1.03 8.47 -2.44
C LEU A 14 -0.06 7.34 -2.85
N ALA A 15 -0.45 6.07 -2.73
CA ALA A 15 0.39 4.94 -3.13
C ALA A 15 0.73 5.00 -4.63
N ARG A 16 -0.25 5.39 -5.46
CA ARG A 16 -0.04 5.57 -6.91
C ARG A 16 0.88 6.76 -7.21
N LEU A 17 0.73 7.88 -6.50
CA LEU A 17 1.61 9.05 -6.68
C LEU A 17 3.05 8.74 -6.26
N LEU A 18 3.21 7.99 -5.17
CA LEU A 18 4.51 7.55 -4.68
C LEU A 18 5.22 6.60 -5.67
N CYS A 19 4.51 6.04 -6.66
CA CYS A 19 5.13 5.31 -7.77
C CYS A 19 6.11 6.14 -8.60
N LEU A 20 6.01 7.47 -8.56
CA LEU A 20 6.89 8.39 -9.29
C LEU A 20 8.20 8.69 -8.54
N TYR A 21 8.37 8.16 -7.33
CA TYR A 21 9.51 8.44 -6.46
C TYR A 21 10.20 7.14 -6.03
N ASN A 22 11.50 7.23 -5.71
CA ASN A 22 12.26 6.09 -5.21
C ASN A 22 11.99 5.88 -3.71
N VAL A 23 10.89 5.22 -3.38
CA VAL A 23 10.46 4.95 -2.00
C VAL A 23 10.24 3.46 -1.76
N THR A 24 10.23 3.07 -0.48
CA THR A 24 9.77 1.73 -0.05
C THR A 24 8.44 1.89 0.67
N LEU A 25 7.42 1.16 0.22
CA LEU A 25 6.10 1.20 0.83
C LEU A 25 5.94 0.11 1.88
N ARG A 26 5.54 0.51 3.08
CA ARG A 26 5.24 -0.40 4.20
C ARG A 26 3.77 -0.32 4.54
N TYR A 27 3.09 -1.46 4.60
CA TYR A 27 1.68 -1.60 4.93
C TYR A 27 1.53 -2.16 6.34
N VAL A 28 0.89 -1.41 7.23
CA VAL A 28 0.61 -1.81 8.62
C VAL A 28 -0.91 -1.81 8.83
N PRO A 29 -1.63 -2.82 8.35
CA PRO A 29 -3.07 -2.92 8.58
C PRO A 29 -3.38 -3.25 10.04
N TYR A 30 -4.47 -2.70 10.58
CA TYR A 30 -4.92 -3.04 11.94
C TYR A 30 -5.45 -4.49 12.04
N GLN A 31 -6.03 -5.00 10.97
CA GLN A 31 -6.54 -6.37 10.81
C GLN A 31 -6.25 -6.85 9.39
N ALA A 32 -6.09 -8.17 9.19
CA ALA A 32 -5.82 -8.74 7.87
C ALA A 32 -6.89 -8.35 6.82
N ASP A 33 -8.15 -8.25 7.23
CA ASP A 33 -9.27 -7.86 6.36
C ASP A 33 -9.24 -6.38 5.94
N LEU A 34 -8.43 -5.56 6.60
CA LEU A 34 -8.23 -4.13 6.29
C LEU A 34 -6.92 -3.88 5.52
N ALA A 35 -6.32 -4.94 4.96
CA ALA A 35 -5.13 -4.83 4.13
C ALA A 35 -5.37 -4.07 2.81
N MET A 36 -4.26 -3.64 2.19
CA MET A 36 -4.28 -2.91 0.94
C MET A 36 -4.90 -3.79 -0.18
N PRO A 37 -5.81 -3.26 -1.02
CA PRO A 37 -6.38 -4.03 -2.11
C PRO A 37 -5.31 -4.56 -3.08
N LYS A 38 -5.51 -5.79 -3.57
CA LYS A 38 -4.58 -6.46 -4.49
C LYS A 38 -4.27 -5.61 -5.73
N GLU A 39 -5.28 -4.94 -6.29
CA GLU A 39 -5.12 -4.05 -7.44
C GLU A 39 -4.10 -2.94 -7.23
N ILE A 40 -4.01 -2.37 -6.01
CA ILE A 40 -3.06 -1.31 -5.71
C ILE A 40 -1.67 -1.89 -5.47
N VAL A 41 -1.59 -3.02 -4.77
CA VAL A 41 -0.32 -3.72 -4.53
C VAL A 41 0.32 -4.16 -5.85
N GLU A 42 -0.48 -4.70 -6.78
CA GLU A 42 -0.04 -5.07 -8.12
C GLU A 42 0.37 -3.85 -8.95
N TYR A 43 -0.36 -2.74 -8.86
CA TYR A 43 0.01 -1.49 -9.52
C TYR A 43 1.38 -1.01 -9.04
N VAL A 44 1.61 -0.97 -7.73
CA VAL A 44 2.90 -0.57 -7.14
C VAL A 44 4.00 -1.57 -7.52
N ALA A 45 3.72 -2.87 -7.54
CA ALA A 45 4.68 -3.90 -7.92
C ALA A 45 5.13 -3.77 -9.38
N LYS A 46 4.21 -3.42 -10.29
CA LYS A 46 4.52 -3.15 -11.71
C LYS A 46 5.47 -1.97 -11.89
N HIS A 47 5.50 -1.03 -10.95
CA HIS A 47 6.43 0.10 -10.94
C HIS A 47 7.78 -0.24 -10.29
N GLY A 48 7.99 -1.50 -9.87
CA GLY A 48 9.26 -1.95 -9.30
C GLY A 48 9.52 -1.47 -7.87
N ILE A 49 8.50 -0.95 -7.19
CA ILE A 49 8.65 -0.45 -5.82
C ILE A 49 8.60 -1.60 -4.82
N ARG A 50 9.55 -1.58 -3.88
CA ARG A 50 9.62 -2.53 -2.78
C ARG A 50 8.45 -2.31 -1.83
N GLN A 51 7.74 -3.38 -1.53
CA GLN A 51 6.55 -3.41 -0.68
C GLN A 51 6.74 -4.39 0.47
N GLU A 52 6.42 -3.97 1.69
CA GLU A 52 6.52 -4.80 2.89
C GLU A 52 5.20 -4.73 3.67
N VAL A 53 4.66 -5.89 4.08
CA VAL A 53 3.45 -5.95 4.91
C VAL A 53 3.88 -6.35 6.32
N PHE A 54 3.49 -5.53 7.30
CA PHE A 54 3.72 -5.79 8.71
C PHE A 54 2.38 -6.06 9.38
N THR A 55 2.14 -7.32 9.70
CA THR A 55 1.07 -7.74 10.61
C THR A 55 1.66 -7.90 12.01
N ARG A 56 0.98 -7.36 13.01
CA ARG A 56 1.32 -7.55 14.42
C ARG A 56 0.56 -8.74 14.98
#